data_AF-A0A916GAI5-F1
#
_entry.id   AF-A0A916GAI5-F1
#
_cell.length_a   1.000
_cell.length_b   1.000
_cell.length_c   1.000
_cell.angle_alpha   90.00
_cell.angle_beta   90.00
_cell.angle_gamma   90.00
#
_symmetry.space_group_name_H-M   'P 1'
#
loop_
_entity.id
_entity.type
_entity.pdbx_description
1 polymer ?
#
loop_
_entity_poly.entity_id
_entity_poly.type
_entity_poly.pdbx_seq_one_letter_code
_entity_poly.pdbx_strand_id
1 'polypeptide(L)' 'MQHQQHTQIKATPFPFSGILELDPRGGGYIRTRSLTLQPQPGDVMVTPRQLRDNNLRPGSVLEGIARQGRNPHPI' A
#
# COMPACT_ATOMS: atom_id res chain seq x y z
N MET A 1 -20.03 -30.13 -1.70
CA MET A 1 -19.58 -28.94 -2.44
C MET A 1 -19.91 -27.71 -1.60
N GLN A 2 -19.00 -27.29 -0.71
CA GLN A 2 -19.24 -26.12 0.17
C GLN A 2 -18.83 -24.86 -0.59
N HIS A 3 -19.82 -24.03 -0.95
CA HIS A 3 -19.59 -22.71 -1.51
C HIS A 3 -19.04 -21.80 -0.40
N GLN A 4 -17.72 -21.57 -0.37
CA GLN A 4 -17.13 -20.50 0.43
C GLN A 4 -17.65 -19.16 -0.13
N GLN A 5 -18.61 -18.57 0.57
CA GLN A 5 -19.03 -17.20 0.34
C GLN A 5 -17.86 -16.28 0.70
N HIS A 6 -17.17 -15.76 -0.31
CA HIS A 6 -16.23 -14.65 -0.12
C HIS A 6 -17.04 -13.43 0.35
N THR A 7 -17.03 -13.16 1.65
CA THR A 7 -17.56 -11.91 2.20
C THR A 7 -16.77 -10.77 1.58
N GLN A 8 -17.42 -10.03 0.70
CA GLN A 8 -16.84 -8.85 0.05
C GLN A 8 -16.74 -7.75 1.11
N ILE A 9 -15.66 -7.76 1.89
CA ILE A 9 -15.38 -6.68 2.84
C ILE A 9 -15.27 -5.40 2.01
N LYS A 10 -16.27 -4.52 2.17
CA LYS A 10 -16.29 -3.20 1.53
C LYS A 10 -15.17 -2.40 2.21
N ALA A 11 -13.98 -2.42 1.61
CA ALA A 11 -12.81 -1.76 2.18
C ALA A 11 -13.10 -0.26 2.33
N THR A 12 -13.10 0.25 3.55
CA THR A 12 -13.28 1.69 3.83
C THR A 12 -12.09 2.45 3.25
N PRO A 13 -12.32 3.44 2.36
CA PRO A 13 -11.25 4.30 1.88
C PRO A 13 -10.68 5.14 3.02
N PHE A 14 -9.37 5.38 3.02
CA PHE A 14 -8.71 6.23 4.01
C PHE A 14 -7.63 7.09 3.34
N PRO A 15 -7.39 8.32 3.83
CA PRO A 15 -6.34 9.18 3.29
C PRO A 15 -4.95 8.70 3.71
N PHE A 16 -3.95 8.94 2.88
CA PHE A 16 -2.54 8.72 3.19
C PHE A 16 -1.68 9.92 2.76
N SER A 17 -0.53 10.09 3.42
CA SER A 17 0.55 10.98 2.98
C SER A 17 1.88 10.38 3.45
N GLY A 18 2.86 10.27 2.55
CA GLY A 18 4.11 9.59 2.88
C GLY A 18 5.17 9.62 1.80
N ILE A 19 6.22 8.84 2.00
CA ILE A 19 7.37 8.73 1.09
C ILE A 19 7.37 7.35 0.44
N LEU A 20 7.50 7.30 -0.89
CA LEU A 20 7.59 6.05 -1.62
C LEU A 20 8.95 5.37 -1.41
N GLU A 21 8.91 4.14 -0.92
CA GLU A 21 10.02 3.20 -0.87
C GLU A 21 9.74 2.03 -1.83
N LEU A 22 10.71 1.63 -2.65
CA LEU A 22 10.54 0.50 -3.55
C LEU A 22 10.95 -0.80 -2.87
N ASP A 23 10.17 -1.84 -3.12
CA ASP A 23 10.53 -3.21 -2.75
C ASP A 23 11.35 -3.84 -3.91
N PRO A 24 12.45 -4.56 -3.62
CA PRO A 24 13.28 -5.21 -4.65
C PRO A 24 12.52 -6.18 -5.57
N ARG A 25 11.35 -6.69 -5.16
CA ARG A 25 10.47 -7.55 -5.96
C ARG A 25 9.61 -6.76 -6.97
N GLY A 26 9.75 -5.43 -7.02
CA GLY A 26 9.21 -4.56 -8.07
C GLY A 26 7.99 -3.72 -7.68
N GLY A 27 7.47 -3.88 -6.47
CA GLY A 27 6.42 -3.02 -5.90
C GLY A 27 7.00 -1.92 -5.02
N GLY A 28 6.20 -1.39 -4.10
CA GLY A 28 6.67 -0.46 -3.09
C GLY A 28 5.66 -0.20 -1.98
N TYR A 29 6.08 0.62 -1.03
CA TYR A 29 5.27 1.06 0.10
C TYR A 29 5.39 2.57 0.26
N ILE A 30 4.28 3.24 0.56
CA ILE A 30 4.27 4.63 0.99
C ILE A 30 4.44 4.60 2.50
N ARG A 31 5.65 4.91 2.96
CA ARG A 31 6.02 5.00 4.36
C ARG A 31 5.38 6.23 4.98
N THR A 32 4.73 6.04 6.12
CA THR A 32 4.29 7.17 6.95
C THR A 32 5.51 8.02 7.29
N ARG A 33 5.37 9.36 7.25
CA ARG A 33 6.45 10.30 7.64
C ARG A 33 6.70 10.24 9.15
N SER A 34 7.38 9.20 9.60
CA SER A 34 7.96 9.10 10.94
C SER A 34 9.45 9.45 10.89
N LEU A 35 10.05 9.74 12.04
CA LEU A 35 11.49 10.02 12.13
C LEU A 35 12.37 8.84 11.67
N THR A 36 11.84 7.62 11.71
CA THR A 36 12.61 6.39 11.49
C THR A 36 12.31 5.72 10.15
N LEU A 37 11.23 6.11 9.47
CA LEU A 37 10.74 5.51 8.21
C LEU A 37 10.65 3.97 8.26
N GLN A 38 10.49 3.41 9.46
CA GLN A 38 10.38 1.97 9.64
C GLN A 38 9.06 1.46 9.07
N PRO A 39 9.02 0.21 8.57
CA PRO A 39 7.79 -0.41 8.13
C PRO A 39 6.72 -0.39 9.22
N GLN A 40 5.51 0.03 8.88
CA GLN A 40 4.36 0.07 9.80
C GLN A 40 3.13 -0.62 9.18
N PRO A 41 2.21 -1.16 10.00
CA PRO A 41 0.95 -1.74 9.52
C PRO A 41 0.08 -0.77 8.70
N GLY A 42 0.28 0.54 8.86
CA GLY A 42 -0.42 1.60 8.13
C GLY A 42 0.19 1.99 6.79
N ASP A 43 1.33 1.41 6.41
CA ASP A 43 1.98 1.74 5.13
C ASP A 43 1.13 1.28 3.94
N VAL A 44 1.07 2.13 2.91
CA VAL A 44 0.22 1.86 1.74
C VAL A 44 1.03 1.14 0.67
N MET A 45 0.59 -0.06 0.31
CA MET A 45 1.20 -0.83 -0.77
C MET A 45 0.94 -0.18 -2.14
N VAL A 46 1.98 -0.10 -2.97
CA VAL A 46 1.94 0.35 -4.36
C VAL A 46 2.35 -0.80 -5.26
N THR A 47 1.51 -1.13 -6.23
CA THR A 47 1.77 -2.20 -7.18
C THR A 47 2.81 -1.80 -8.24
N PRO A 48 3.54 -2.76 -8.84
CA PRO A 48 4.46 -2.47 -9.95
C PRO A 48 3.79 -1.72 -11.11
N ARG A 49 2.51 -2.01 -11.36
CA ARG A 49 1.72 -1.32 -12.39
C ARG A 49 1.50 0.15 -12.02
N GLN A 50 1.09 0.46 -10.78
CA GLN A 50 0.91 1.84 -10.34
C GLN A 50 2.21 2.64 -10.40
N LEU A 51 3.35 2.02 -10.07
CA LEU A 51 4.67 2.65 -10.21
C LEU A 51 4.96 3.06 -11.65
N ARG A 52 4.72 2.16 -12.62
CA ARG A 52 4.98 2.40 -14.04
C ARG A 52 3.99 3.41 -14.65
N ASP A 53 2.70 3.17 -14.45
CA ASP A 53 1.62 3.97 -15.07
C ASP A 53 1.67 5.44 -14.61
N ASN A 54 2.21 5.70 -13.41
CA ASN A 54 2.34 7.06 -12.84
C ASN A 54 3.79 7.55 -12.77
N ASN A 55 4.74 6.84 -13.38
CA ASN A 55 6.16 7.18 -13.39
C ASN A 55 6.75 7.49 -12.00
N LEU A 56 6.30 6.76 -10.96
CA LEU A 56 6.71 7.01 -9.58
C LEU A 56 8.18 6.63 -9.36
N ARG A 57 8.84 7.31 -8.43
CA ARG A 57 10.26 7.12 -8.11
C ARG A 57 10.46 6.98 -6.59
N PRO A 58 11.48 6.22 -6.15
CA PRO A 58 11.85 6.18 -4.74
C PRO A 58 12.10 7.60 -4.19
N GLY A 59 11.65 7.86 -2.98
CA GLY A 59 11.77 9.17 -2.34
C GLY A 59 10.67 10.17 -2.74
N SER A 60 9.81 9.86 -3.71
CA SER A 60 8.66 10.70 -4.03
C SER A 60 7.72 10.84 -2.83
N VAL A 61 7.28 12.07 -2.57
CA VAL A 61 6.21 12.35 -1.63
C VAL A 61 4.88 12.14 -2.33
N LEU A 62 4.00 11.35 -1.72
CA LEU A 62 2.68 11.04 -2.28
C LEU A 62 1.61 11.26 -1.22
N GLU A 63 0.46 11.73 -1.68
CA GLU A 63 -0.78 11.83 -0.91
C GLU A 63 -1.96 11.33 -1.74
N GLY A 64 -3.01 10.85 -1.09
CA GLY A 64 -4.20 10.36 -1.78
C GLY A 64 -5.10 9.51 -0.91
N ILE A 65 -5.97 8.74 -1.57
CA ILE A 65 -6.91 7.83 -0.92
C ILE A 65 -6.52 6.38 -1.20
N ALA A 66 -6.28 5.61 -0.14
CA ALA A 66 -6.02 4.18 -0.17
C ALA A 66 -7.27 3.40 0.25
N ARG A 67 -7.21 2.07 0.10
CA ARG A 67 -8.23 1.14 0.58
C ARG A 67 -7.54 0.01 1.33
N GLN A 68 -8.20 -0.51 2.36
CA GLN A 68 -7.68 -1.67 3.08
C GLN A 68 -7.58 -2.88 2.14
N GLY A 69 -6.41 -3.51 2.11
CA GLY A 69 -6.19 -4.75 1.34
C GLY A 69 -6.98 -5.92 1.93
N ARG A 70 -7.28 -6.94 1.12
CA ARG A 70 -7.97 -8.16 1.57
C ARG A 70 -7.13 -9.05 2.48
N ASN A 71 -5.81 -8.83 2.54
CA ASN A 71 -4.87 -9.57 3.37
C ASN A 71 -3.95 -8.58 4.10
N PRO A 72 -4.13 -8.34 5.42
CA PRO A 72 -3.05 -7.81 6.23
C PRO A 72 -1.96 -8.90 6.26
N HIS A 73 -0.76 -8.62 5.73
CA HIS A 73 0.29 -9.63 5.71
C HIS A 73 0.59 -10.12 7.15
N PRO A 74 0.66 -11.43 7.40
CA PRO A 74 1.39 -11.94 8.54
C PRO A 74 2.88 -11.70 8.27
N ILE A 75 3.53 -11.05 9.24
CA ILE A 75 4.98 -10.90 9.35
C ILE A 75 5.69 -12.25 9.31
#